data_AF-A0A2D5ZUE7-F1
#
_entry.id   AF-A0A2D5ZUE7-F1
#
_cell.length_a   1.000
_cell.length_b   1.000
_cell.length_c   1.000
_cell.angle_alpha   90.00
_cell.angle_beta   90.00
_cell.angle_gamma   90.00
#
_symmetry.space_group_name_H-M   'P 1'
#
loop_
_entity.id
_entity.type
_entity.pdbx_description
1 polymer ?
#
loop_
_entity_poly.entity_id
_entity_poly.type
_entity_poly.pdbx_seq_one_letter_code
_entity_poly.pdbx_strand_id
1 'polypeptide(L)'
;MKFLFVLSTVFLFAGCGLELDSEDSRNRELERDAELRAQYSQVEGTYLGAGSTVIDGETKTFSVELGLKVASSSTGTNSEGRDIPISTLEGQFRRTDVVQFSDFVNFQTTYNEVDGTIRLFLDDSQPGVEVSARIVGGQLVDGRLDLPSGFGGTFTAEKVQSRVMARSANSEIERIRQVYAPIVGIYRGAFSASSASRSDRGFESELRVDLQFISTTDAPQTPDEVGVEFRLLGTWRRLDVDDEQVVGATKQGVVTFDPLSGRVSFSGTPPALSAQNTNDFQISAFGKLVGDQLMFSEVTESQGFRGRVSGSFSGARIPSAL
;
A
#
# COMPACT_ATOMS: atom_id res chain seq x y z
N MET A 1 36.68 -55.31 -47.54
CA MET A 1 35.77 -54.59 -46.61
C MET A 1 34.52 -54.27 -47.44
N LYS A 2 33.27 -54.72 -47.17
CA LYS A 2 32.37 -54.48 -46.00
C LYS A 2 32.19 -52.97 -45.75
N PHE A 3 31.04 -52.31 -45.87
CA PHE A 3 29.66 -52.62 -46.38
C PHE A 3 29.11 -51.30 -47.05
N LEU A 4 28.10 -51.20 -47.93
CA LEU A 4 27.01 -52.07 -48.45
C LEU A 4 25.70 -52.14 -47.61
N PHE A 5 24.77 -51.20 -47.83
CA PHE A 5 23.27 -51.23 -47.87
C PHE A 5 22.79 -49.76 -48.10
N VAL A 6 22.08 -49.38 -49.18
CA VAL A 6 20.60 -49.37 -49.40
C VAL A 6 19.92 -48.16 -48.70
N LEU A 7 19.39 -47.13 -49.38
CA LEU A 7 18.24 -47.02 -50.33
C LEU A 7 16.92 -46.65 -49.59
N SER A 8 16.20 -45.64 -50.11
CA SER A 8 14.77 -45.36 -49.88
C SER A 8 14.38 -44.85 -48.46
N THR A 9 13.32 -44.05 -48.24
CA THR A 9 12.29 -43.50 -49.15
C THR A 9 11.76 -42.17 -48.58
N VAL A 10 11.31 -41.25 -49.45
CA VAL A 10 10.37 -40.20 -49.05
C VAL A 10 8.95 -40.78 -49.06
N PHE A 11 8.36 -40.97 -47.88
CA PHE A 11 6.91 -41.05 -47.62
C PHE A 11 6.69 -40.34 -46.27
N LEU A 12 6.00 -39.20 -46.24
CA LEU A 12 4.53 -39.13 -46.14
C LEU A 12 3.96 -39.88 -44.92
N PHE A 13 4.14 -39.24 -43.75
CA PHE A 13 3.12 -39.19 -42.71
C PHE A 13 2.63 -37.73 -42.62
N ALA A 14 1.87 -37.22 -43.59
CA ALA A 14 0.42 -37.12 -43.40
C ALA A 14 -0.25 -38.48 -43.15
N GLY A 15 -1.13 -38.57 -42.14
CA GLY A 15 -1.93 -39.78 -41.90
C GLY A 15 -1.64 -40.56 -40.62
N CYS A 16 -1.06 -39.92 -39.60
CA CYS A 16 -1.50 -40.10 -38.21
C CYS A 16 -1.52 -38.73 -37.54
N GLY A 17 -2.46 -37.89 -37.99
CA GLY A 17 -3.19 -37.10 -37.01
C GLY A 17 -3.89 -38.14 -36.13
N LEU A 18 -3.24 -38.49 -35.02
CA LEU A 18 -3.95 -39.08 -33.92
C LEU A 18 -4.93 -38.00 -33.47
N GLU A 19 -6.17 -38.13 -33.91
CA GLU A 19 -7.32 -37.92 -33.02
C GLU A 19 -7.14 -38.88 -31.83
N LEU A 20 -6.16 -38.56 -30.97
CA LEU A 20 -6.25 -38.86 -29.55
C LEU A 20 -7.47 -38.07 -29.11
N ASP A 21 -8.52 -38.79 -28.75
CA ASP A 21 -9.89 -38.29 -28.63
C ASP A 21 -9.93 -36.85 -28.09
N SER A 22 -10.69 -35.99 -28.76
CA SER A 22 -11.03 -34.67 -28.22
C SER A 22 -11.81 -34.77 -26.90
N GLU A 23 -12.34 -35.95 -26.58
CA GLU A 23 -12.82 -36.30 -25.25
C GLU A 23 -11.68 -36.59 -24.26
N ASP A 24 -10.63 -37.33 -24.66
CA ASP A 24 -9.46 -37.63 -23.82
C ASP A 24 -8.65 -36.38 -23.44
N SER A 25 -8.43 -35.46 -24.39
CA SER A 25 -7.77 -34.18 -24.09
C SER A 25 -8.61 -33.33 -23.13
N ARG A 26 -9.90 -33.17 -23.43
CA ARG A 26 -10.83 -32.42 -22.58
C ARG A 26 -11.00 -33.03 -21.19
N ASN A 27 -11.01 -34.36 -21.07
CA ASN A 27 -11.11 -35.04 -19.78
C ASN A 27 -9.86 -34.76 -18.92
N ARG A 28 -8.64 -34.84 -19.50
CA ARG A 28 -7.40 -34.49 -18.80
C ARG A 28 -7.34 -33.01 -18.39
N GLU A 29 -7.92 -32.11 -19.18
CA GLU A 29 -8.02 -30.68 -18.85
C GLU A 29 -8.99 -30.44 -17.68
N LEU A 30 -10.13 -31.13 -17.64
CA LEU A 30 -11.07 -31.09 -16.52
C LEU A 30 -10.48 -31.71 -15.24
N GLU A 31 -9.76 -32.83 -15.35
CA GLU A 31 -9.03 -33.45 -14.24
C GLU A 31 -7.98 -32.48 -13.68
N ARG A 32 -7.19 -31.85 -14.56
CA ARG A 32 -6.18 -30.85 -14.15
C ARG A 32 -6.79 -29.62 -13.48
N ASP A 33 -7.93 -29.09 -13.96
CA ASP A 33 -8.61 -27.98 -13.27
C ASP A 33 -9.16 -28.41 -11.90
N ALA A 34 -9.68 -29.64 -11.79
CA ALA A 34 -10.15 -30.19 -10.52
C ALA A 34 -9.00 -30.40 -9.52
N GLU A 35 -7.84 -30.90 -9.96
CA GLU A 35 -6.62 -31.02 -9.17
C GLU A 35 -6.13 -29.66 -8.67
N LEU A 36 -5.97 -28.68 -9.56
CA LEU A 36 -5.56 -27.31 -9.20
C LEU A 36 -6.54 -26.65 -8.22
N ARG A 37 -7.85 -26.79 -8.46
CA ARG A 37 -8.87 -26.26 -7.53
C ARG A 37 -8.81 -26.96 -6.18
N ALA A 38 -8.62 -28.28 -6.14
CA ALA A 38 -8.47 -29.03 -4.89
C ALA A 38 -7.22 -28.57 -4.12
N GLN A 39 -6.06 -28.46 -4.79
CA GLN A 39 -4.81 -27.95 -4.25
C GLN A 39 -4.97 -26.54 -3.68
N TYR A 40 -5.53 -25.60 -4.46
CA TYR A 40 -5.67 -24.20 -4.04
C TYR A 40 -6.73 -24.00 -2.94
N SER A 41 -7.79 -24.82 -2.89
CA SER A 41 -8.82 -24.71 -1.84
C SER A 41 -8.29 -24.94 -0.42
N GLN A 42 -7.16 -25.65 -0.27
CA GLN A 42 -6.50 -25.84 1.02
C GLN A 42 -5.90 -24.53 1.56
N VAL A 43 -5.36 -23.70 0.66
CA VAL A 43 -4.67 -22.44 0.97
C VAL A 43 -5.58 -21.20 0.82
N GLU A 44 -6.73 -21.33 0.16
CA GLU A 44 -7.74 -20.26 0.04
C GLU A 44 -8.18 -19.72 1.41
N GLY A 45 -8.14 -18.40 1.61
CA GLY A 45 -8.61 -17.77 2.84
C GLY A 45 -7.99 -16.40 3.14
N THR A 46 -8.38 -15.85 4.29
CA THR A 46 -7.79 -14.62 4.83
C THR A 46 -6.85 -14.98 5.98
N TYR A 47 -5.64 -14.45 5.93
CA TYR A 47 -4.60 -14.61 6.94
C TYR A 47 -4.31 -13.24 7.56
N LEU A 48 -4.28 -13.17 8.89
CA LEU A 48 -3.93 -11.97 9.65
C LEU A 48 -2.69 -12.21 10.49
N GLY A 49 -1.84 -11.19 10.61
CA GLY A 49 -0.57 -11.36 11.28
C GLY A 49 0.19 -10.08 11.56
N ALA A 50 1.46 -10.25 11.93
CA ALA A 50 2.39 -9.17 12.18
C ALA A 50 3.67 -9.38 11.37
N GLY A 51 4.20 -8.27 10.86
CA GLY A 51 5.51 -8.17 10.26
C GLY A 51 6.46 -7.30 11.07
N SER A 52 7.74 -7.38 10.73
CA SER A 52 8.80 -6.56 11.31
C SER A 52 9.79 -6.10 10.25
N THR A 53 10.28 -4.88 10.39
CA THR A 53 11.31 -4.25 9.55
C THR A 53 12.25 -3.44 10.45
N VAL A 54 13.38 -2.96 9.92
CA VAL A 54 14.32 -2.10 10.64
C VAL A 54 14.31 -0.70 10.01
N ILE A 55 13.91 0.31 10.78
CA ILE A 55 13.86 1.71 10.35
C ILE A 55 14.67 2.55 11.33
N ASP A 56 15.58 3.37 10.80
CA ASP A 56 16.46 4.25 11.59
C ASP A 56 17.23 3.50 12.70
N GLY A 57 17.53 2.22 12.48
CA GLY A 57 18.22 1.31 13.43
C GLY A 57 17.33 0.60 14.44
N GLU A 58 16.02 0.89 14.47
CA GLU A 58 15.06 0.27 15.38
C GLU A 58 14.16 -0.75 14.66
N THR A 59 13.92 -1.90 15.29
CA THR A 59 12.89 -2.84 14.81
C THR A 59 11.51 -2.22 15.00
N LYS A 60 10.76 -2.08 13.89
CA LYS A 60 9.36 -1.65 13.87
C LYS A 60 8.47 -2.80 13.47
N THR A 61 7.40 -3.02 14.23
CA THR A 61 6.36 -4.00 13.93
C THR A 61 5.21 -3.34 13.17
N PHE A 62 4.64 -4.04 12.20
CA PHE A 62 3.47 -3.63 11.43
C PHE A 62 2.46 -4.78 11.35
N SER A 63 1.18 -4.49 11.12
CA SER A 63 0.15 -5.53 10.97
C SER A 63 -0.11 -5.83 9.51
N VAL A 64 -0.35 -7.10 9.17
CA VAL A 64 -0.53 -7.57 7.77
C VAL A 64 -1.82 -8.36 7.60
N GLU A 65 -2.37 -8.27 6.39
CA GLU A 65 -3.47 -9.08 5.89
C GLU A 65 -3.07 -9.66 4.52
N LEU A 66 -3.18 -10.98 4.38
CA LEU A 66 -3.06 -11.69 3.10
C LEU A 66 -4.38 -12.39 2.79
N GLY A 67 -5.00 -12.04 1.67
CA GLY A 67 -6.10 -12.80 1.06
C GLY A 67 -5.57 -13.69 -0.05
N LEU A 68 -5.92 -14.98 -0.04
CA LEU A 68 -5.68 -15.92 -1.14
C LEU A 68 -7.04 -16.42 -1.66
N LYS A 69 -7.37 -16.16 -2.93
CA LYS A 69 -8.63 -16.59 -3.55
C LYS A 69 -8.39 -17.45 -4.79
N VAL A 70 -9.20 -18.49 -4.98
CA VAL A 70 -9.21 -19.26 -6.23
C VAL A 70 -9.98 -18.46 -7.28
N ALA A 71 -9.31 -18.13 -8.37
CA ALA A 71 -9.88 -17.44 -9.52
C ALA A 71 -9.96 -18.36 -10.74
N SER A 72 -10.60 -17.90 -11.80
CA SER A 72 -10.61 -18.57 -13.10
C SER A 72 -10.00 -17.63 -14.13
N SER A 73 -8.84 -18.01 -14.67
CA SER A 73 -8.17 -17.26 -15.73
C SER A 73 -8.52 -17.82 -17.10
N SER A 74 -8.77 -16.94 -18.08
CA SER A 74 -8.91 -17.31 -19.49
C SER A 74 -7.58 -17.50 -20.22
N THR A 75 -6.44 -17.46 -19.52
CA THR A 75 -5.09 -17.56 -20.11
C THR A 75 -4.54 -18.98 -20.19
N GLY A 76 -5.34 -20.00 -19.83
CA GLY A 76 -4.95 -21.38 -20.07
C GLY A 76 -5.12 -21.72 -21.54
N THR A 77 -4.12 -22.34 -22.18
CA THR A 77 -4.23 -22.80 -23.56
C THR A 77 -4.29 -24.32 -23.59
N ASN A 78 -5.28 -24.88 -24.28
CA ASN A 78 -5.48 -26.31 -24.46
C ASN A 78 -4.45 -26.91 -25.46
N SER A 79 -4.43 -28.23 -25.63
CA SER A 79 -3.49 -28.88 -26.56
C SER A 79 -3.68 -28.50 -28.04
N GLU A 80 -4.78 -27.84 -28.38
CA GLU A 80 -5.15 -27.39 -29.73
C GLU A 80 -4.84 -25.89 -29.98
N GLY A 81 -4.28 -25.20 -28.99
CA GLY A 81 -4.00 -23.75 -29.09
C GLY A 81 -5.19 -22.85 -28.76
N ARG A 82 -6.25 -23.37 -28.15
CA ARG A 82 -7.47 -22.64 -27.77
C ARG A 82 -7.46 -22.23 -26.30
N ASP A 83 -7.89 -21.00 -26.02
CA ASP A 83 -8.09 -20.51 -24.67
C ASP A 83 -9.19 -21.29 -23.93
N ILE A 84 -8.84 -21.79 -22.75
CA ILE A 84 -9.70 -22.50 -21.81
C ILE A 84 -9.61 -21.86 -20.41
N PRO A 85 -10.72 -21.80 -19.65
CA PRO A 85 -10.68 -21.36 -18.27
C PRO A 85 -9.91 -22.37 -17.41
N ILE A 86 -8.88 -21.91 -16.71
CA ILE A 86 -8.14 -22.71 -15.72
C ILE A 86 -8.19 -22.04 -14.35
N SER A 87 -8.25 -22.83 -13.28
CA SER A 87 -8.16 -22.33 -11.92
C SER A 87 -6.77 -21.76 -11.66
N THR A 88 -6.73 -20.55 -11.14
CA THR A 88 -5.52 -19.84 -10.71
C THR A 88 -5.64 -19.43 -9.26
N LEU A 89 -4.50 -19.16 -8.62
CA LEU A 89 -4.47 -18.54 -7.29
C LEU A 89 -4.19 -17.05 -7.45
N GLU A 90 -5.09 -16.21 -6.93
CA GLU A 90 -4.90 -14.77 -6.83
C GLU A 90 -4.63 -14.37 -5.38
N GLY A 91 -3.73 -13.41 -5.20
CA GLY A 91 -3.28 -12.95 -3.90
C GLY A 91 -3.55 -11.46 -3.72
N GLN A 92 -3.95 -11.06 -2.52
CA GLN A 92 -3.98 -9.66 -2.10
C GLN A 92 -3.17 -9.55 -0.82
N PHE A 93 -2.08 -8.78 -0.86
CA PHE A 93 -1.31 -8.44 0.34
C PHE A 93 -1.51 -6.97 0.68
N ARG A 94 -1.80 -6.68 1.95
CA ARG A 94 -1.75 -5.31 2.47
C ARG A 94 -1.15 -5.24 3.86
N ARG A 95 -0.64 -4.06 4.17
CA ARG A 95 -0.41 -3.64 5.55
C ARG A 95 -1.69 -3.02 6.09
N THR A 96 -2.11 -3.39 7.29
CA THR A 96 -3.34 -2.84 7.87
C THR A 96 -3.08 -1.58 8.70
N ASP A 97 -1.82 -1.32 9.07
CA ASP A 97 -1.35 -0.19 9.88
C ASP A 97 -1.02 1.09 9.09
N VAL A 98 -1.03 1.00 7.76
CA VAL A 98 -0.87 2.12 6.82
C VAL A 98 -1.86 1.95 5.68
N VAL A 99 -2.14 3.01 4.94
CA VAL A 99 -2.98 2.93 3.72
C VAL A 99 -2.09 3.24 2.53
N GLN A 100 -1.96 2.29 1.61
CA GLN A 100 -1.08 2.40 0.45
C GLN A 100 -1.79 2.03 -0.85
N PHE A 101 -1.29 2.53 -1.97
CA PHE A 101 -1.84 2.23 -3.30
C PHE A 101 -1.87 0.72 -3.61
N SER A 102 -0.94 -0.05 -3.04
CA SER A 102 -0.87 -1.51 -3.15
C SER A 102 -2.00 -2.26 -2.44
N ASP A 103 -2.76 -1.64 -1.52
CA ASP A 103 -3.77 -2.31 -0.69
C ASP A 103 -4.95 -2.91 -1.51
N PHE A 104 -5.07 -2.50 -2.76
CA PHE A 104 -6.13 -2.85 -3.71
C PHE A 104 -5.63 -3.66 -4.94
N VAL A 105 -4.33 -3.95 -5.03
CA VAL A 105 -3.76 -4.60 -6.23
C VAL A 105 -3.80 -6.12 -6.06
N ASN A 106 -4.33 -6.81 -7.06
CA ASN A 106 -4.26 -8.28 -7.15
C ASN A 106 -2.88 -8.70 -7.66
N PHE A 107 -2.24 -9.60 -6.94
CA PHE A 107 -0.96 -10.22 -7.28
C PHE A 107 -1.20 -11.56 -7.99
N GLN A 108 -0.38 -11.83 -9.01
CA GLN A 108 -0.20 -13.19 -9.50
C GLN A 108 0.40 -14.03 -8.38
N THR A 109 -0.17 -15.21 -8.12
CA THR A 109 0.31 -16.08 -7.02
C THR A 109 0.72 -17.44 -7.55
N THR A 110 1.90 -17.89 -7.13
CA THR A 110 2.36 -19.27 -7.30
C THR A 110 2.32 -19.99 -5.95
N TYR A 111 2.00 -21.28 -5.98
CA TYR A 111 1.98 -22.16 -4.81
C TYR A 111 2.63 -23.50 -5.13
N ASN A 112 3.58 -23.92 -4.30
CA ASN A 112 4.19 -25.24 -4.35
C ASN A 112 3.64 -26.10 -3.20
N GLU A 113 2.89 -27.15 -3.53
CA GLU A 113 2.32 -28.07 -2.54
C GLU A 113 3.39 -28.92 -1.81
N VAL A 114 4.54 -29.16 -2.45
CA VAL A 114 5.58 -30.05 -1.89
C VAL A 114 6.27 -29.45 -0.66
N ASP A 115 6.49 -28.14 -0.66
CA ASP A 115 7.16 -27.42 0.44
C ASP A 115 6.28 -26.36 1.12
N GLY A 116 5.06 -26.13 0.61
CA GLY A 116 4.10 -25.16 1.13
C GLY A 116 4.39 -23.71 0.72
N THR A 117 5.36 -23.46 -0.16
CA THR A 117 5.79 -22.08 -0.50
C THR A 117 4.74 -21.38 -1.34
N ILE A 118 4.40 -20.15 -0.96
CA ILE A 118 3.66 -19.18 -1.77
C ILE A 118 4.58 -18.03 -2.19
N ARG A 119 4.36 -17.49 -3.39
CA ARG A 119 5.02 -16.27 -3.88
C ARG A 119 4.02 -15.44 -4.70
N LEU A 120 3.83 -14.20 -4.27
CA LEU A 120 3.00 -13.17 -4.89
C LEU A 120 3.89 -12.13 -5.58
N PHE A 121 3.52 -11.73 -6.80
CA PHE A 121 4.21 -10.72 -7.58
C PHE A 121 3.22 -9.96 -8.49
N LEU A 122 3.58 -8.73 -8.88
CA LEU A 122 2.70 -7.87 -9.69
C LEU A 122 2.84 -8.14 -11.20
N ASP A 123 4.08 -8.36 -11.67
CA ASP A 123 4.42 -8.74 -13.04
C ASP A 123 5.85 -9.33 -13.03
N ASP A 124 6.14 -10.28 -13.91
CA ASP A 124 7.49 -10.84 -14.11
C ASP A 124 8.44 -9.83 -14.79
N SER A 125 7.90 -8.79 -15.44
CA SER A 125 8.69 -7.85 -16.26
C SER A 125 9.36 -6.70 -15.49
N GLN A 126 9.04 -6.50 -14.20
CA GLN A 126 9.58 -5.40 -13.39
C GLN A 126 10.01 -5.89 -11.99
N PRO A 127 11.03 -5.25 -11.36
CA PRO A 127 11.26 -5.40 -9.92
C PRO A 127 10.09 -4.76 -9.16
N GLY A 128 9.04 -5.55 -8.94
CA GLY A 128 7.82 -5.16 -8.27
C GLY A 128 7.82 -5.51 -6.77
N VAL A 129 6.65 -5.38 -6.15
CA VAL A 129 6.43 -5.90 -4.79
C VAL A 129 6.43 -7.43 -4.83
N GLU A 130 7.31 -8.05 -4.07
CA GLU A 130 7.32 -9.50 -3.87
C GLU A 130 6.91 -9.85 -2.44
N VAL A 131 5.96 -10.76 -2.30
CA VAL A 131 5.59 -11.37 -1.01
C VAL A 131 5.79 -12.87 -1.11
N SER A 132 6.70 -13.42 -0.32
CA SER A 132 6.91 -14.87 -0.22
C SER A 132 6.68 -15.34 1.21
N ALA A 133 6.17 -16.56 1.37
CA ALA A 133 5.97 -17.20 2.67
C ALA A 133 5.82 -18.72 2.49
N ARG A 134 5.76 -19.46 3.59
CA ARG A 134 5.49 -20.90 3.59
C ARG A 134 4.28 -21.22 4.46
N ILE A 135 3.37 -22.04 3.95
CA ILE A 135 2.18 -22.49 4.67
C ILE A 135 2.49 -23.78 5.44
N VAL A 136 2.34 -23.73 6.76
CA VAL A 136 2.51 -24.88 7.67
C VAL A 136 1.32 -24.91 8.63
N GLY A 137 0.48 -25.93 8.54
CA GLY A 137 -0.65 -26.12 9.47
C GLY A 137 -1.69 -24.99 9.49
N GLY A 138 -1.84 -24.24 8.38
CA GLY A 138 -2.71 -23.07 8.30
C GLY A 138 -2.07 -21.75 8.77
N GLN A 139 -0.79 -21.77 9.16
CA GLN A 139 0.00 -20.57 9.44
C GLN A 139 0.95 -20.26 8.29
N LEU A 140 1.14 -18.98 8.00
CA LEU A 140 2.19 -18.44 7.15
C LEU A 140 3.43 -18.17 8.02
N VAL A 141 4.50 -18.88 7.72
CA VAL A 141 5.81 -18.78 8.37
C VAL A 141 6.88 -18.37 7.35
N ASP A 142 8.04 -17.95 7.84
CA ASP A 142 9.17 -17.48 7.03
C ASP A 142 8.81 -16.36 6.03
N GLY A 143 7.74 -15.62 6.31
CA GLY A 143 7.20 -14.60 5.42
C GLY A 143 8.20 -13.48 5.18
N ARG A 144 8.30 -13.02 3.94
CA ARG A 144 9.14 -11.92 3.48
C ARG A 144 8.35 -11.00 2.57
N LEU A 145 8.48 -9.70 2.81
CA LEU A 145 8.03 -8.62 1.95
C LEU A 145 9.27 -7.92 1.40
N ASP A 146 9.36 -7.78 0.09
CA ASP A 146 10.34 -6.92 -0.57
C ASP A 146 9.59 -5.85 -1.39
N LEU A 147 9.92 -4.58 -1.15
CA LEU A 147 9.34 -3.44 -1.86
C LEU A 147 10.43 -2.75 -2.71
N PRO A 148 10.11 -2.27 -3.93
CA PRO A 148 11.07 -1.60 -4.81
C PRO A 148 11.78 -0.36 -4.22
N SER A 149 11.23 0.20 -3.13
CA SER A 149 11.82 1.29 -2.35
C SER A 149 12.94 0.85 -1.38
N GLY A 150 13.30 -0.44 -1.36
CA GLY A 150 14.25 -1.03 -0.40
C GLY A 150 13.65 -1.30 0.99
N PHE A 151 12.32 -1.17 1.13
CA PHE A 151 11.61 -1.55 2.35
C PHE A 151 11.41 -3.07 2.36
N GLY A 152 12.35 -3.76 3.01
CA GLY A 152 12.26 -5.19 3.30
C GLY A 152 11.69 -5.45 4.69
N GLY A 153 10.94 -6.54 4.86
CA GLY A 153 10.44 -6.99 6.15
C GLY A 153 10.16 -8.48 6.21
N THR A 154 10.11 -9.04 7.41
CA THR A 154 9.64 -10.42 7.66
C THR A 154 8.23 -10.41 8.24
N PHE A 155 7.45 -11.47 8.08
CA PHE A 155 6.12 -11.58 8.72
C PHE A 155 5.71 -13.02 9.04
N THR A 156 4.76 -13.14 9.96
CA THR A 156 4.02 -14.38 10.23
C THR A 156 2.53 -14.06 10.33
N ALA A 157 1.67 -14.95 9.87
CA ALA A 157 0.21 -14.76 9.88
C ALA A 157 -0.54 -16.09 10.06
N GLU A 158 -1.75 -16.03 10.61
CA GLU A 158 -2.62 -17.19 10.83
C GLU A 158 -3.89 -17.08 9.99
N LYS A 159 -4.37 -18.20 9.45
CA LYS A 159 -5.62 -18.29 8.69
C LYS A 159 -6.81 -18.04 9.61
N VAL A 160 -7.37 -16.84 9.56
CA VAL A 160 -8.54 -16.44 10.37
C VAL A 160 -9.88 -16.76 9.70
N GLN A 161 -9.89 -16.91 8.37
CA GLN A 161 -11.09 -17.21 7.59
C GLN A 161 -10.76 -18.18 6.45
N SER A 162 -11.69 -19.07 6.12
CA SER A 162 -11.56 -20.06 5.03
C SER A 162 -11.87 -19.49 3.63
N ARG A 163 -12.24 -18.22 3.53
CA ARG A 163 -12.52 -17.50 2.29
C ARG A 163 -12.12 -16.04 2.44
N VAL A 164 -11.70 -15.41 1.34
CA VAL A 164 -11.53 -13.95 1.28
C VAL A 164 -12.92 -13.31 1.30
N MET A 165 -13.17 -12.42 2.27
CA MET A 165 -14.42 -11.66 2.32
C MET A 165 -14.27 -10.33 1.57
N ALA A 166 -15.30 -9.97 0.80
CA ALA A 166 -15.40 -8.64 0.23
C ALA A 166 -15.37 -7.59 1.36
N ARG A 167 -14.45 -6.62 1.25
CA ARG A 167 -14.34 -5.51 2.19
C ARG A 167 -15.52 -4.56 2.00
N SER A 168 -15.84 -3.75 3.01
CA SER A 168 -16.87 -2.71 2.90
C SER A 168 -16.27 -1.30 3.01
N ALA A 169 -16.89 -0.30 2.38
CA ALA A 169 -16.46 1.09 2.49
C ALA A 169 -16.42 1.55 3.96
N ASN A 170 -17.40 1.14 4.77
CA ASN A 170 -17.46 1.48 6.19
C ASN A 170 -16.30 0.87 6.98
N SER A 171 -15.97 -0.41 6.77
CA SER A 171 -14.81 -1.04 7.43
C SER A 171 -13.47 -0.39 7.03
N GLU A 172 -13.37 0.09 5.79
CA GLU A 172 -12.15 0.76 5.31
C GLU A 172 -12.05 2.20 5.86
N ILE A 173 -13.16 2.94 5.90
CA ILE A 173 -13.27 4.26 6.57
C ILE A 173 -12.86 4.17 8.05
N GLU A 174 -13.34 3.16 8.77
CA GLU A 174 -12.97 2.95 10.18
C GLU A 174 -11.49 2.57 10.35
N ARG A 175 -10.92 1.76 9.44
CA ARG A 175 -9.48 1.47 9.42
C ARG A 175 -8.66 2.75 9.22
N ILE A 176 -9.01 3.56 8.22
CA ILE A 176 -8.34 4.83 7.92
C ILE A 176 -8.43 5.77 9.14
N ARG A 177 -9.60 5.88 9.78
CA ARG A 177 -9.78 6.65 11.03
C ARG A 177 -8.84 6.16 12.14
N GLN A 178 -8.75 4.86 12.38
CA GLN A 178 -7.89 4.30 13.42
C GLN A 178 -6.40 4.51 13.15
N VAL A 179 -5.96 4.31 11.90
CA VAL A 179 -4.57 4.50 11.46
C VAL A 179 -4.11 5.95 11.60
N TYR A 180 -4.97 6.91 11.26
CA TYR A 180 -4.63 8.35 11.29
C TYR A 180 -5.09 9.09 12.55
N ALA A 181 -5.83 8.46 13.46
CA ALA A 181 -6.19 9.02 14.77
C ALA A 181 -4.99 9.58 15.59
N PRO A 182 -3.75 9.04 15.53
CA PRO A 182 -2.61 9.63 16.24
C PRO A 182 -2.16 11.01 15.72
N ILE A 183 -2.43 11.32 14.45
CA ILE A 183 -1.99 12.58 13.79
C ILE A 183 -3.12 13.61 13.62
N VAL A 184 -4.39 13.20 13.72
CA VAL A 184 -5.54 14.12 13.67
C VAL A 184 -5.69 14.87 15.00
N GLY A 185 -5.79 16.19 14.94
CA GLY A 185 -5.90 17.01 16.16
C GLY A 185 -5.48 18.47 15.97
N ILE A 186 -5.38 19.18 17.10
CA ILE A 186 -4.89 20.57 17.17
C ILE A 186 -3.61 20.61 17.99
N TYR A 187 -2.58 21.16 17.37
CA TYR A 187 -1.20 21.19 17.84
C TYR A 187 -0.80 22.64 18.06
N ARG A 188 -0.29 22.99 19.24
CA ARG A 188 0.19 24.35 19.56
C ARG A 188 1.65 24.32 20.00
N GLY A 189 2.44 25.26 19.50
CA GLY A 189 3.89 25.21 19.65
C GLY A 189 4.57 26.53 19.33
N ALA A 190 5.81 26.65 19.79
CA ALA A 190 6.68 27.77 19.48
C ALA A 190 7.78 27.33 18.51
N PHE A 191 8.05 28.19 17.52
CA PHE A 191 9.03 27.96 16.47
C PHE A 191 10.24 28.86 16.66
N SER A 192 11.43 28.28 16.81
CA SER A 192 12.66 29.06 17.10
C SER A 192 13.60 29.12 15.90
N ALA A 193 14.02 30.32 15.54
CA ALA A 193 14.88 30.64 14.41
C ALA A 193 16.37 30.37 14.71
N SER A 194 17.03 29.43 14.02
CA SER A 194 18.45 29.11 14.30
C SER A 194 19.48 30.12 13.75
N SER A 195 19.07 31.09 12.91
CA SER A 195 19.97 32.04 12.24
C SER A 195 19.80 33.46 12.78
N ALA A 196 20.52 33.77 13.85
CA ALA A 196 20.42 35.04 14.54
C ALA A 196 21.12 36.20 13.80
N SER A 197 20.36 37.21 13.40
CA SER A 197 20.82 38.61 13.50
C SER A 197 19.65 39.55 13.79
N ARG A 198 19.60 40.05 15.03
CA ARG A 198 18.58 40.96 15.61
C ARG A 198 17.18 40.36 15.79
N SER A 199 16.91 40.02 17.05
CA SER A 199 15.68 39.50 17.67
C SER A 199 15.39 38.01 17.46
N ASP A 200 15.49 37.28 18.58
CA ASP A 200 14.96 35.93 18.80
C ASP A 200 13.43 35.95 18.78
N ARG A 201 12.82 36.22 17.62
CA ARG A 201 11.39 36.08 17.42
C ARG A 201 11.07 34.63 17.16
N GLY A 202 11.10 33.86 18.25
CA GLY A 202 10.28 32.67 18.28
C GLY A 202 8.81 33.08 18.11
N PHE A 203 8.07 32.40 17.24
CA PHE A 203 6.65 32.69 17.00
C PHE A 203 5.79 31.52 17.44
N GLU A 204 4.65 31.82 18.06
CA GLU A 204 3.65 30.81 18.38
C GLU A 204 2.84 30.44 17.14
N SER A 205 2.50 29.16 17.01
CA SER A 205 1.69 28.65 15.92
C SER A 205 0.74 27.56 16.39
N GLU A 206 -0.33 27.43 15.64
CA GLU A 206 -1.30 26.36 15.72
C GLU A 206 -1.32 25.61 14.38
N LEU A 207 -1.13 24.29 14.43
CA LEU A 207 -1.38 23.40 13.29
C LEU A 207 -2.61 22.54 13.65
N ARG A 208 -3.66 22.66 12.85
CA ARG A 208 -4.80 21.76 12.88
C ARG A 208 -4.64 20.73 11.76
N VAL A 209 -4.79 19.45 12.08
CA VAL A 209 -4.80 18.34 11.11
C VAL A 209 -6.16 17.67 11.14
N ASP A 210 -6.85 17.66 10.01
CA ASP A 210 -8.15 17.03 9.80
C ASP A 210 -8.03 15.87 8.80
N LEU A 211 -8.74 14.77 9.05
CA LEU A 211 -8.90 13.66 8.10
C LEU A 211 -10.17 13.90 7.26
N GLN A 212 -10.01 14.07 5.95
CA GLN A 212 -11.12 14.23 5.01
C GLN A 212 -11.24 12.99 4.13
N PHE A 213 -12.43 12.40 4.09
CA PHE A 213 -12.82 11.42 3.07
C PHE A 213 -13.33 12.14 1.83
N ILE A 214 -12.85 11.72 0.66
CA ILE A 214 -13.25 12.25 -0.63
C ILE A 214 -14.26 11.27 -1.21
N SER A 215 -15.49 11.75 -1.44
CA SER A 215 -16.51 10.95 -2.12
C SER A 215 -16.12 10.81 -3.59
N THR A 216 -15.55 9.67 -3.95
CA THR A 216 -15.39 9.28 -5.35
C THR A 216 -16.79 9.11 -5.96
N THR A 217 -17.11 9.89 -6.99
CA THR A 217 -18.39 9.78 -7.72
C THR A 217 -18.45 8.56 -8.63
N ASP A 218 -17.30 7.94 -8.89
CA ASP A 218 -17.19 6.76 -9.71
C ASP A 218 -17.56 5.52 -8.89
N ALA A 219 -18.53 4.75 -9.40
CA ALA A 219 -18.84 3.44 -8.85
C ALA A 219 -17.61 2.51 -8.99
N PRO A 220 -17.35 1.62 -8.01
CA PRO A 220 -16.21 0.72 -8.06
C PRO A 220 -16.26 -0.13 -9.35
N GLN A 221 -15.15 -0.17 -10.10
CA GLN A 221 -15.10 -0.84 -11.42
C GLN A 221 -15.26 -2.36 -11.28
N THR A 222 -14.90 -2.91 -10.13
CA THR A 222 -15.13 -4.31 -9.76
C THR A 222 -15.73 -4.41 -8.34
N PRO A 223 -16.52 -5.45 -8.03
CA PRO A 223 -17.13 -5.61 -6.70
C PRO A 223 -16.13 -5.82 -5.55
N ASP A 224 -14.85 -6.09 -5.86
CA ASP A 224 -13.77 -6.24 -4.88
C ASP A 224 -13.05 -4.89 -4.57
N GLU A 225 -13.25 -3.87 -5.39
CA GLU A 225 -12.47 -2.61 -5.38
C GLU A 225 -13.16 -1.52 -4.53
N VAL A 226 -13.07 -1.63 -3.21
CA VAL A 226 -13.54 -0.58 -2.31
C VAL A 226 -12.52 0.56 -2.22
N GLY A 227 -12.46 1.38 -3.26
CA GLY A 227 -11.66 2.61 -3.27
C GLY A 227 -12.22 3.67 -2.32
N VAL A 228 -11.61 3.83 -1.14
CA VAL A 228 -11.88 4.96 -0.25
C VAL A 228 -10.75 5.99 -0.41
N GLU A 229 -10.99 7.05 -1.17
CA GLU A 229 -10.05 8.16 -1.22
C GLU A 229 -10.15 9.01 0.06
N PHE A 230 -9.01 9.36 0.64
CA PHE A 230 -8.92 10.26 1.78
C PHE A 230 -7.67 11.14 1.67
N ARG A 231 -7.66 12.28 2.38
CA ARG A 231 -6.49 13.15 2.53
C ARG A 231 -6.41 13.68 3.96
N LEU A 232 -5.19 13.89 4.46
CA LEU A 232 -4.98 14.70 5.65
C LEU A 232 -4.81 16.16 5.23
N LEU A 233 -5.70 17.03 5.70
CA LEU A 233 -5.61 18.47 5.49
C LEU A 233 -4.96 19.14 6.69
N GLY A 234 -4.00 20.03 6.43
CA GLY A 234 -3.38 20.87 7.44
C GLY A 234 -3.87 22.31 7.32
N THR A 235 -4.28 22.92 8.43
CA THR A 235 -4.41 24.37 8.56
C THR A 235 -3.38 24.86 9.58
N TRP A 236 -2.36 25.58 9.10
CA TRP A 236 -1.36 26.23 9.95
C TRP A 236 -1.71 27.70 10.13
N ARG A 237 -1.65 28.21 11.36
CA ARG A 237 -1.89 29.61 11.69
C ARG A 237 -0.84 30.10 12.68
N ARG A 238 -0.21 31.24 12.39
CA ARG A 238 0.58 31.96 13.40
C ARG A 238 -0.35 32.64 14.42
N LEU A 239 0.01 32.56 15.70
CA LEU A 239 -0.77 33.12 16.81
C LEU A 239 -0.25 34.48 17.28
N ASP A 240 0.92 34.92 16.78
CA ASP A 240 1.59 36.18 17.12
C ASP A 240 1.23 37.35 16.19
N VAL A 241 0.08 37.27 15.52
CA VAL A 241 -0.35 38.19 14.45
C VAL A 241 -1.75 38.74 14.76
N ASP A 242 -1.92 40.06 14.67
CA ASP A 242 -3.20 40.74 14.92
C ASP A 242 -4.32 40.25 13.99
N ASP A 243 -5.57 40.29 14.47
CA ASP A 243 -6.75 39.72 13.76
C ASP A 243 -6.91 40.23 12.32
N GLU A 244 -6.55 41.48 12.04
CA GLU A 244 -6.61 42.10 10.70
C GLU A 244 -5.62 41.46 9.68
N GLN A 245 -4.59 40.74 10.14
CA GLN A 245 -3.58 40.08 9.31
C GLN A 245 -3.69 38.54 9.30
N VAL A 246 -4.65 37.95 10.01
CA VAL A 246 -4.81 36.49 10.16
C VAL A 246 -4.96 35.73 8.83
N VAL A 247 -5.56 36.35 7.81
CA VAL A 247 -5.69 35.74 6.47
C VAL A 247 -4.33 35.52 5.80
N GLY A 248 -3.39 36.45 5.96
CA GLY A 248 -2.01 36.28 5.50
C GLY A 248 -1.22 35.27 6.34
N ALA A 249 -1.49 35.23 7.65
CA ALA A 249 -0.85 34.35 8.63
C ALA A 249 -1.36 32.88 8.61
N THR A 250 -2.42 32.59 7.87
CA THR A 250 -3.01 31.24 7.75
C THR A 250 -2.54 30.55 6.47
N LYS A 251 -2.29 29.25 6.53
CA LYS A 251 -1.90 28.37 5.41
C LYS A 251 -2.77 27.13 5.42
N GLN A 252 -3.25 26.73 4.26
CA GLN A 252 -3.99 25.49 4.06
C GLN A 252 -3.19 24.59 3.12
N GLY A 253 -3.18 23.29 3.38
CA GLY A 253 -2.25 22.39 2.73
C GLY A 253 -2.50 20.92 2.98
N VAL A 254 -1.62 20.09 2.43
CA VAL A 254 -1.64 18.64 2.60
C VAL A 254 -0.66 18.26 3.71
N VAL A 255 -1.10 17.39 4.60
CA VAL A 255 -0.23 16.68 5.55
C VAL A 255 0.06 15.29 5.00
N THR A 256 1.30 14.83 5.10
CA THR A 256 1.63 13.41 4.96
C THR A 256 2.06 12.86 6.30
N PHE A 257 1.68 11.62 6.59
CA PHE A 257 2.05 10.92 7.81
C PHE A 257 2.37 9.47 7.47
N ASP A 258 3.51 9.00 7.96
CA ASP A 258 3.86 7.58 8.00
C ASP A 258 3.69 7.07 9.44
N PRO A 259 2.61 6.31 9.73
CA PRO A 259 2.37 5.69 11.03
C PRO A 259 3.52 4.86 11.59
N LEU A 260 4.38 4.26 10.73
CA LEU A 260 5.42 3.32 11.17
C LEU A 260 6.70 4.03 11.63
N SER A 261 7.16 5.03 10.88
CA SER A 261 8.31 5.85 11.28
C SER A 261 7.94 7.03 12.18
N GLY A 262 6.64 7.37 12.22
CA GLY A 262 6.09 8.58 12.84
C GLY A 262 6.38 9.86 12.04
N ARG A 263 6.99 9.78 10.85
CA ARG A 263 7.39 10.94 10.06
C ARG A 263 6.16 11.72 9.58
N VAL A 264 6.24 13.03 9.69
CA VAL A 264 5.20 13.99 9.29
C VAL A 264 5.81 15.01 8.34
N SER A 265 5.09 15.33 7.27
CA SER A 265 5.35 16.56 6.51
C SER A 265 4.07 17.37 6.33
N PHE A 266 4.22 18.67 6.20
CA PHE A 266 3.16 19.60 5.83
C PHE A 266 3.65 20.49 4.69
N SER A 267 2.81 20.68 3.67
CA SER A 267 3.05 21.62 2.58
C SER A 267 1.78 22.40 2.31
N GLY A 268 1.85 23.74 2.41
CA GLY A 268 0.67 24.61 2.36
C GLY A 268 0.89 25.97 1.72
N THR A 269 -0.21 26.53 1.22
CA THR A 269 -0.30 27.82 0.53
C THR A 269 -1.32 28.74 1.22
N PRO A 270 -1.34 30.05 0.91
CA PRO A 270 -2.32 30.98 1.49
C PRO A 270 -3.72 30.72 0.91
N PRO A 271 -4.81 30.99 1.64
CA PRO A 271 -6.16 30.94 1.10
C PRO A 271 -6.34 31.89 -0.10
N ALA A 272 -7.09 31.46 -1.13
CA ALA A 272 -7.19 32.14 -2.43
C ALA A 272 -7.68 33.61 -2.39
N LEU A 273 -8.26 34.07 -1.27
CA LEU A 273 -8.64 35.47 -1.08
C LEU A 273 -7.44 36.45 -1.04
N SER A 274 -6.20 35.98 -0.86
CA SER A 274 -4.99 36.82 -0.92
C SER A 274 -4.38 36.98 -2.31
N ALA A 275 -5.08 36.57 -3.38
CA ALA A 275 -4.52 36.44 -4.74
C ALA A 275 -4.10 37.74 -5.46
N GLN A 276 -4.20 38.92 -4.83
CA GLN A 276 -3.74 40.19 -5.44
C GLN A 276 -2.22 40.44 -5.34
N ASN A 277 -1.45 39.59 -4.65
CA ASN A 277 0.01 39.59 -4.70
C ASN A 277 0.55 38.16 -4.89
N THR A 278 0.66 37.72 -6.14
CA THR A 278 1.12 36.38 -6.54
C THR A 278 2.65 36.23 -6.52
N ASN A 279 3.28 36.52 -5.39
CA ASN A 279 4.67 36.12 -5.12
C ASN A 279 4.65 35.01 -4.08
N ASP A 280 4.75 33.77 -4.55
CA ASP A 280 4.34 32.55 -3.83
C ASP A 280 4.86 32.46 -2.39
N PHE A 281 3.89 32.40 -1.46
CA PHE A 281 4.12 32.28 -0.02
C PHE A 281 3.81 30.85 0.45
N GLN A 282 4.78 29.96 0.29
CA GLN A 282 4.68 28.53 0.61
C GLN A 282 5.35 28.24 1.96
N ILE A 283 4.74 27.33 2.73
CA ILE A 283 5.33 26.73 3.92
C ILE A 283 5.54 25.23 3.69
N SER A 284 6.73 24.75 4.01
CA SER A 284 7.08 23.32 4.04
C SER A 284 7.68 22.99 5.40
N ALA A 285 7.13 21.99 6.09
CA ALA A 285 7.59 21.57 7.41
C ALA A 285 7.82 20.05 7.45
N PHE A 286 8.93 19.61 8.03
CA PHE A 286 9.31 18.19 8.16
C PHE A 286 9.63 17.85 9.61
N GLY A 287 9.09 16.73 10.09
CA GLY A 287 9.13 16.37 11.50
C GLY A 287 8.73 14.94 11.80
N LYS A 288 8.49 14.69 13.09
CA LYS A 288 8.08 13.38 13.62
C LYS A 288 7.09 13.55 14.76
N LEU A 289 6.06 12.71 14.78
CA LEU A 289 5.18 12.52 15.93
C LEU A 289 5.90 11.67 16.98
N VAL A 290 6.07 12.22 18.18
CA VAL A 290 6.67 11.55 19.33
C VAL A 290 5.67 11.61 20.49
N GLY A 291 4.99 10.49 20.74
CA GLY A 291 3.85 10.46 21.66
C GLY A 291 2.68 11.27 21.11
N ASP A 292 2.38 12.39 21.77
CA ASP A 292 1.36 13.38 21.40
C ASP A 292 1.97 14.73 20.97
N GLN A 293 3.28 14.78 20.72
CA GLN A 293 4.01 15.98 20.29
C GLN A 293 4.47 15.87 18.83
N LEU A 294 4.25 16.93 18.05
CA LEU A 294 4.82 17.08 16.71
C LEU A 294 6.12 17.85 16.77
N MET A 295 7.24 17.15 16.60
CA MET A 295 8.58 17.73 16.60
C MET A 295 9.01 18.01 15.16
N PHE A 296 8.97 19.28 14.75
CA PHE A 296 9.48 19.72 13.46
C PHE A 296 10.96 20.08 13.56
N SER A 297 11.77 19.42 12.74
CA SER A 297 13.23 19.58 12.68
C SER A 297 13.69 20.55 11.58
N GLU A 298 12.75 20.90 10.69
CA GLU A 298 12.90 21.87 9.63
C GLU A 298 11.54 22.49 9.27
N VAL A 299 11.50 23.82 9.16
CA VAL A 299 10.40 24.57 8.55
C VAL A 299 11.01 25.61 7.62
N THR A 300 10.54 25.66 6.38
CA THR A 300 10.95 26.63 5.35
C THR A 300 9.75 27.47 4.93
N GLU A 301 9.93 28.79 4.85
CA GLU A 301 8.88 29.77 4.55
C GLU A 301 9.38 30.76 3.48
N SER A 302 8.79 30.72 2.28
CA SER A 302 9.42 31.28 1.07
C SER A 302 9.65 32.81 1.05
N GLN A 303 8.89 33.58 1.83
CA GLN A 303 8.91 35.06 1.84
C GLN A 303 9.22 35.68 3.22
N GLY A 304 9.23 34.88 4.30
CA GLY A 304 9.37 35.38 5.69
C GLY A 304 10.59 34.84 6.42
N PHE A 305 10.97 33.58 6.18
CA PHE A 305 12.00 32.92 6.97
C PHE A 305 12.81 31.88 6.17
N ARG A 306 14.11 32.17 5.96
CA ARG A 306 15.10 31.21 5.48
C ARG A 306 16.06 30.84 6.60
N GLY A 307 15.77 29.74 7.28
CA GLY A 307 16.65 29.17 8.29
C GLY A 307 16.09 27.84 8.78
N ARG A 308 16.89 27.09 9.54
CA ARG A 308 16.42 25.86 10.16
C ARG A 308 15.61 26.22 11.40
N VAL A 309 14.28 26.28 11.27
CA VAL A 309 13.42 26.42 12.43
C VAL A 309 13.28 25.04 13.09
N SER A 310 13.59 24.95 14.38
CA SER A 310 13.17 23.82 15.21
C SER A 310 12.06 24.28 16.15
N GLY A 311 10.98 23.49 16.20
CA GLY A 311 9.83 23.76 17.05
C GLY A 311 9.09 22.46 17.35
N SER A 312 8.61 22.33 18.59
CA SER A 312 7.68 21.29 18.97
C SER A 312 6.29 21.91 19.14
N PHE A 313 5.29 21.31 18.51
CA PHE A 313 3.93 21.47 18.98
C PHE A 313 3.63 20.40 20.04
N SER A 314 3.06 20.80 21.16
CA SER A 314 2.29 19.88 22.01
C SER A 314 0.87 19.78 21.46
N GLY A 315 0.41 18.56 21.20
CA GLY A 315 -0.99 18.31 20.90
C GLY A 315 -1.83 18.45 22.16
N ALA A 316 -2.87 19.28 22.11
CA ALA A 316 -4.01 19.03 22.97
C ALA A 316 -4.90 18.04 22.20
N ARG A 317 -5.05 16.81 22.69
CA ARG A 317 -6.11 15.89 22.22
C ARG A 317 -7.47 16.43 22.66
N ILE A 318 -7.90 17.53 22.05
CA ILE A 318 -9.30 17.90 22.00
C ILE A 318 -9.93 16.83 21.11
N PRO A 319 -10.84 15.99 21.63
CA PRO A 319 -11.58 15.08 20.77
C PRO A 319 -12.40 15.95 19.82
N SER A 320 -12.02 15.98 18.54
CA SER A 320 -12.97 16.40 17.52
C SER A 320 -14.15 15.44 17.63
N ALA A 321 -15.36 16.00 17.70
CA ALA A 321 -16.56 15.19 17.57
C ALA A 321 -16.58 14.65 16.13
N LEU A 322 -16.16 13.39 16.00
CA LEU A 322 -16.22 12.55 14.80
C LEU A 322 -17.57 11.83 14.73
#